data_AF-A0A8T4P3H5-F1
#
_entry.id   AF-A0A8T4P3H5-F1
#
_cell.length_a   1.000
_cell.length_b   1.000
_cell.length_c   1.000
_cell.angle_alpha   90.00
_cell.angle_beta   90.00
_cell.angle_gamma   90.00
#
_symmetry.space_group_name_H-M   'P 1'
#
loop_
_entity.id
_entity.type
_entity.pdbx_description
1 polymer ?
#
loop_
_entity_poly.entity_id
_entity_poly.type
_entity_poly.pdbx_seq_one_letter_code
_entity_poly.pdbx_strand_id
1 'polypeptide(L)' 'MKENKKLKIALEKFKNNEATASKAASMAGIPLSQFLGILVQKKIDFHYGLKELEEDFEGLI' A
#
# COMPACT_ATOMS: atom_id res chain seq x y z
N MET A 1 -17.09 -12.03 3.18
CA MET A 1 -17.18 -10.75 2.44
C MET A 1 -16.55 -9.53 3.14
N LYS A 2 -15.73 -9.68 4.20
CA LYS A 2 -15.13 -8.52 4.92
C LYS A 2 -13.79 -8.03 4.34
N GLU A 3 -12.96 -8.91 3.77
CA GLU A 3 -11.65 -8.55 3.19
C GLU A 3 -11.75 -7.53 2.06
N ASN A 4 -12.80 -7.63 1.23
CA ASN A 4 -12.96 -6.78 0.05
C ASN A 4 -13.22 -5.31 0.42
N LYS A 5 -13.84 -5.03 1.58
CA LYS A 5 -14.13 -3.65 2.02
C LYS A 5 -12.87 -2.93 2.51
N LYS A 6 -12.00 -3.61 3.25
CA LYS A 6 -10.75 -3.02 3.76
C LYS A 6 -9.79 -2.69 2.63
N LEU A 7 -9.62 -3.63 1.69
CA LEU A 7 -8.78 -3.43 0.50
C LEU A 7 -9.30 -2.26 -0.35
N LYS A 8 -10.62 -2.16 -0.57
CA LYS A 8 -11.20 -1.04 -1.33
C LYS A 8 -10.89 0.31 -0.69
N ILE A 9 -11.08 0.43 0.63
CA ILE A 9 -10.79 1.68 1.36
C ILE A 9 -9.29 2.01 1.29
N ALA A 10 -8.43 1.01 1.49
CA ALA A 10 -6.98 1.19 1.40
C ALA A 10 -6.54 1.69 0.01
N LEU A 11 -7.11 1.14 -1.07
CA LEU A 11 -6.84 1.58 -2.43
C LEU A 11 -7.32 3.01 -2.71
N GLU A 12 -8.50 3.39 -2.20
CA GLU A 12 -8.98 4.78 -2.34
C GLU A 12 -8.11 5.76 -1.56
N LYS A 13 -7.73 5.41 -0.33
CA LYS A 13 -6.82 6.22 0.49
C LYS A 13 -5.46 6.41 -0.19
N PHE A 14 -4.92 5.34 -0.78
CA PHE A 14 -3.68 5.40 -1.54
C PHE A 14 -3.83 6.30 -2.78
N LYS A 15 -4.89 6.10 -3.58
CA LYS A 15 -5.16 6.92 -4.78
C LYS A 15 -5.32 8.41 -4.48
N ASN A 16 -5.89 8.74 -3.33
CA ASN A 16 -6.07 10.12 -2.91
C ASN A 16 -4.81 10.75 -2.28
N ASN A 17 -3.67 10.03 -2.25
CA ASN A 17 -2.45 10.41 -1.53
C ASN A 17 -2.68 10.64 -0.02
N GLU A 18 -3.70 10.00 0.56
CA GLU A 18 -4.02 10.09 2.00
C GLU A 18 -3.30 9.03 2.84
N ALA A 19 -2.67 8.04 2.17
CA ALA A 19 -1.88 6.99 2.80
C ALA A 19 -0.74 6.54 1.87
N THR A 20 0.44 6.25 2.44
CA THR A 20 1.54 5.58 1.73
C THR A 20 1.18 4.13 1.39
N ALA A 21 1.90 3.51 0.46
CA ALA A 21 1.66 2.11 0.09
C ALA A 21 1.74 1.17 1.31
N SER A 22 2.72 1.39 2.21
CA SER A 22 2.88 0.64 3.46
C SER A 22 1.69 0.80 4.40
N LYS A 23 1.21 2.04 4.58
CA LYS A 23 0.05 2.33 5.44
C LYS A 23 -1.24 1.75 4.86
N ALA A 24 -1.42 1.82 3.55
CA ALA A 24 -2.57 1.23 2.86
C ALA A 24 -2.55 -0.31 2.94
N ALA A 25 -1.38 -0.95 2.81
CA ALA A 25 -1.22 -2.40 3.00
C ALA A 25 -1.62 -2.84 4.41
N SER A 26 -1.15 -2.12 5.43
CA SER A 26 -1.54 -2.36 6.83
C SER A 26 -3.04 -2.19 7.07
N MET A 27 -3.67 -1.15 6.49
CA MET A 27 -5.13 -0.96 6.56
C MET A 27 -5.91 -2.10 5.89
N ALA A 28 -5.40 -2.62 4.77
CA ALA A 28 -5.95 -3.77 4.07
C ALA A 28 -5.70 -5.10 4.81
N GLY A 29 -4.75 -5.13 5.76
CA GLY A 29 -4.36 -6.33 6.50
C GLY A 29 -3.56 -7.32 5.63
N ILE A 30 -2.85 -6.82 4.63
CA ILE A 30 -2.03 -7.63 3.72
C ILE A 30 -0.58 -7.13 3.70
N PRO A 31 0.40 -7.99 3.36
CA PRO A 31 1.79 -7.57 3.19
C PRO A 31 1.93 -6.47 2.13
N LEU A 32 2.90 -5.57 2.32
CA LEU A 32 3.20 -4.50 1.36
C LEU A 32 3.45 -5.05 -0.04
N SER A 33 4.26 -6.11 -0.17
CA SER A 33 4.54 -6.77 -1.46
C SER A 33 3.26 -7.21 -2.19
N GLN A 34 2.28 -7.74 -1.45
CA GLN A 34 0.99 -8.13 -2.01
C GLN A 34 0.18 -6.90 -2.44
N PHE A 35 0.20 -5.82 -1.64
CA PHE A 35 -0.47 -4.58 -1.98
C PHE A 35 0.13 -3.92 -3.24
N LEU A 36 1.46 -3.87 -3.37
CA LEU A 36 2.15 -3.38 -4.58
C LEU A 36 1.77 -4.21 -5.81
N GLY A 37 1.72 -5.54 -5.68
CA GLY A 37 1.24 -6.41 -6.76
C GLY A 37 -0.18 -6.07 -7.21
N ILE A 38 -1.07 -5.72 -6.28
CA ILE A 38 -2.43 -5.26 -6.59
C ILE A 38 -2.43 -3.90 -7.31
N LEU A 39 -1.55 -2.97 -6.93
CA LEU A 39 -1.42 -1.68 -7.62
C LEU A 39 -0.98 -1.89 -9.09
N VAL A 40 0.01 -2.75 -9.33
CA VAL A 40 0.47 -3.13 -10.67
C VAL A 40 -0.66 -3.76 -11.49
N GLN A 41 -1.36 -4.76 -10.94
CA GLN A 41 -2.48 -5.41 -11.61
C GLN A 41 -3.62 -4.45 -11.97
N LYS A 42 -3.86 -3.45 -11.12
CA LYS A 42 -4.88 -2.41 -11.33
C LYS A 42 -4.39 -1.22 -12.15
N LYS A 43 -3.13 -1.23 -12.63
CA LYS A 43 -2.49 -0.12 -13.33
C LYS A 43 -2.60 1.20 -12.56
N ILE A 44 -2.43 1.13 -11.24
CA ILE A 44 -2.36 2.31 -10.37
C ILE A 44 -0.89 2.67 -10.28
N ASP A 45 -0.55 3.86 -10.77
CA ASP A 45 0.82 4.35 -10.66
C ASP A 45 1.16 4.58 -9.19
N PHE A 46 2.30 4.04 -8.78
CA PHE A 46 2.93 4.32 -7.51
C PHE A 46 4.40 4.58 -7.78
N HIS A 47 4.92 5.67 -7.21
CA HIS A 47 6.35 5.89 -7.20
C HIS A 47 6.87 5.14 -5.98
N TYR A 48 7.56 4.01 -6.17
CA TYR A 48 8.34 3.38 -5.12
C TYR A 48 9.70 4.08 -5.08
N GLY A 49 9.77 5.17 -4.35
CA GLY A 49 10.95 6.02 -4.25
C GLY A 49 11.92 5.56 -3.17
N LEU A 50 13.12 6.14 -3.19
CA LEU A 50 14.16 5.91 -2.19
C LEU A 50 13.64 6.07 -0.75
N LYS A 51 12.71 7.01 -0.56
CA LYS A 51 12.09 7.34 0.72
C LYS A 51 11.23 6.20 1.31
N GLU A 52 10.48 5.48 0.48
CA GLU A 52 9.67 4.34 0.97
C GLU A 52 10.56 3.15 1.31
N LEU A 53 11.68 3.00 0.59
CA LEU A 53 12.70 2.02 0.92
C LEU A 53 13.41 2.37 2.24
N GLU A 54 13.72 3.65 2.47
CA GLU A 54 14.29 4.14 3.73
C GLU A 54 13.33 3.92 4.92
N GLU A 55 12.03 4.23 4.77
CA GLU A 55 11.02 3.97 5.81
C GLU A 55 10.87 2.46 6.11
N ASP A 56 10.97 1.59 5.10
CA ASP A 56 10.95 0.13 5.29
C ASP A 56 12.23 -0.38 6.00
N PHE A 57 13.39 0.27 5.79
CA PHE A 57 14.64 -0.06 6.48
C PHE A 57 14.68 0.45 7.94
N GLU A 58 14.13 1.64 8.22
CA GLU A 58 14.05 2.16 9.59
C GLU A 58 13.14 1.28 10.48
N GLY A 59 12.11 0.64 9.91
CA GLY A 59 11.25 -0.28 10.64
C GLY A 59 11.87 -1.64 11.01
N LEU A 60 13.10 -1.93 10.56
CA LEU A 60 13.83 -3.17 10.81
C LEU A 60 14.97 -3.03 11.84
N ILE A 61 15.21 -1.82 12.37
CA ILE A 61 16.24 -1.49 13.38
C ILE A 61 15.57 -1.29 14.74
#